data_AF-A0A9P7VVX8-F1
#
_entry.id   AF-A0A9P7VVX8-F1
#
_cell.length_a   1.000
_cell.length_b   1.000
_cell.length_c   1.000
_cell.angle_alpha   90.00
_cell.angle_beta   90.00
_cell.angle_gamma   90.00
#
_symmetry.space_group_name_H-M   'P 1'
#
loop_
_entity.id
_entity.type
_entity.pdbx_description
1 polymer ?
#
loop_
_entity_poly.entity_id
_entity_poly.type
_entity_poly.pdbx_seq_one_letter_code
_entity_poly.pdbx_strand_id
1 'polypeptide(L)'
;MFPTLARFSKASRRPLTSKRAGKDFYKGTRQSALPGGPRTGAPGKHVIRGKAKYRLLDEKVRIFIAPPIEAIESSPLKAYVERGVHLTKKEERAAFGKFTTNGGLTPEHFLKVMRKAAGQRQGQGKNKMPSNELSVADALAVPTAVDTSSGKKRRQLSVL
;
A
#
# COMPACT_ATOMS: atom_id res chain seq x y z
N MET A 1 48.93 -19.21 35.04
CA MET A 1 48.79 -19.23 33.57
C MET A 1 47.30 -19.34 33.25
N PHE A 2 46.66 -18.24 32.89
CA PHE A 2 45.27 -18.25 32.40
C PHE A 2 45.32 -17.89 30.91
N PRO A 3 44.99 -18.84 30.00
CA PRO A 3 44.89 -18.51 28.59
C PRO A 3 43.74 -17.51 28.45
N THR A 4 44.05 -16.27 28.07
CA THR A 4 43.03 -15.26 27.77
C THR A 4 42.08 -15.84 26.73
N LEU A 5 40.85 -16.13 27.18
CA LEU A 5 39.83 -16.84 26.45
C LEU A 5 39.66 -16.31 25.03
N ALA A 6 39.88 -17.17 24.04
CA ALA A 6 39.44 -16.97 22.67
C ALA A 6 37.90 -17.01 22.55
N ARG A 7 37.21 -16.12 23.28
CA ARG A 7 35.79 -15.77 23.04
C ARG A 7 35.65 -14.69 21.97
N PHE A 8 36.77 -14.05 21.63
CA PHE A 8 37.01 -13.12 20.53
C PHE A 8 37.35 -13.86 19.22
N SER A 9 36.49 -14.80 18.81
CA SER A 9 36.69 -15.54 17.58
C SER A 9 36.41 -14.67 16.34
N LYS A 10 37.24 -14.86 15.31
CA LYS A 10 37.34 -14.06 14.08
C LYS A 10 35.99 -13.52 13.57
N ALA A 11 35.80 -12.20 13.67
CA ALA A 11 34.70 -11.47 13.02
C ALA A 11 34.77 -11.49 11.47
N SER A 12 35.84 -12.07 10.90
CA SER A 12 36.10 -12.11 9.45
C SER A 12 35.06 -12.87 8.64
N ARG A 13 34.31 -13.81 9.25
CA ARG A 13 33.28 -14.61 8.56
C ARG A 13 31.87 -14.03 8.62
N ARG A 14 31.68 -12.88 9.27
CA ARG A 14 30.37 -12.23 9.32
C ARG A 14 30.04 -11.60 7.96
N PRO A 15 28.77 -11.64 7.51
CA PRO A 15 28.40 -11.05 6.23
C PRO A 15 28.70 -9.55 6.23
N LEU A 16 29.30 -9.07 5.15
CA LEU A 16 29.63 -7.66 4.98
C LEU A 16 28.36 -6.82 4.99
N THR A 17 28.40 -5.69 5.69
CA THR A 17 27.35 -4.67 5.68
C THR A 17 27.83 -3.47 4.86
N SER A 18 26.91 -2.60 4.43
CA SER A 18 27.25 -1.41 3.64
C SER A 18 28.20 -0.43 4.36
N LYS A 19 28.40 -0.59 5.67
CA LYS A 19 29.26 0.28 6.50
C LYS A 19 30.64 -0.29 6.80
N ARG A 20 30.94 -1.52 6.34
CA ARG A 20 32.16 -2.25 6.74
C ARG A 20 33.23 -2.36 5.65
N ALA A 21 32.99 -1.84 4.45
CA ALA A 21 33.90 -1.97 3.31
C ALA A 21 34.25 -0.60 2.70
N GLY A 22 35.19 -0.59 1.75
CA GLY A 22 35.69 0.63 1.11
C GLY A 22 34.73 1.25 0.08
N LYS A 23 35.24 2.24 -0.66
CA LYS A 23 34.46 3.11 -1.55
C LYS A 23 33.67 2.37 -2.63
N ASP A 24 34.23 1.29 -3.18
CA ASP A 24 33.63 0.59 -4.33
C ASP A 24 32.62 -0.49 -3.91
N PHE A 25 32.46 -0.73 -2.60
CA PHE A 25 31.51 -1.71 -2.10
C PHE A 25 30.12 -1.11 -1.93
N TYR A 26 29.22 -1.41 -2.86
CA TYR A 26 27.81 -1.10 -2.71
C TYR A 26 27.00 -2.35 -2.34
N LYS A 27 26.26 -2.26 -1.23
CA LYS A 27 25.29 -3.29 -0.82
C LYS A 27 23.90 -2.68 -0.66
N GLY A 28 22.94 -3.16 -1.45
CA GLY A 28 21.55 -2.72 -1.37
C GLY A 28 20.84 -3.20 -0.07
N THR A 29 19.90 -2.40 0.42
CA THR A 29 19.15 -2.65 1.67
C THR A 29 17.80 -3.33 1.45
N ARG A 30 17.60 -3.99 0.30
CA ARG A 30 16.32 -4.62 -0.08
C ARG A 30 15.12 -3.65 -0.02
N GLN A 31 15.32 -2.37 -0.30
CA GLN A 31 14.21 -1.40 -0.37
C GLN A 31 13.11 -1.85 -1.32
N SER A 32 13.43 -2.64 -2.35
CA SER A 32 12.48 -3.22 -3.30
C SER A 32 11.69 -4.44 -2.78
N ALA A 33 11.89 -4.88 -1.54
CA ALA A 33 11.07 -5.93 -0.92
C ALA A 33 9.88 -5.30 -0.21
N LEU A 34 8.71 -5.94 -0.31
CA LEU A 34 7.57 -5.62 0.55
C LEU A 34 7.84 -6.15 1.98
N PRO A 35 7.31 -5.50 3.02
CA PRO A 35 7.37 -6.06 4.38
C PRO A 35 6.69 -7.44 4.38
N GLY A 36 7.46 -8.50 4.65
CA GLY A 36 6.99 -9.89 4.62
C GLY A 36 6.64 -10.44 3.23
N GLY A 37 6.91 -9.70 2.15
CA GLY A 37 6.40 -10.03 0.80
C GLY A 37 7.48 -10.23 -0.27
N PRO A 38 7.05 -10.44 -1.53
CA PRO A 38 7.95 -10.67 -2.65
C PRO A 38 8.75 -9.40 -3.01
N ARG A 39 9.83 -9.61 -3.79
CA ARG A 39 10.66 -8.52 -4.30
C ARG A 39 10.01 -7.94 -5.55
N THR A 40 9.72 -6.65 -5.51
CA THR A 40 9.06 -5.88 -6.60
C THR A 40 10.04 -5.33 -7.64
N GLY A 41 11.35 -5.42 -7.37
CA GLY A 41 12.38 -4.91 -8.29
C GLY A 41 12.69 -3.41 -8.10
N ALA A 42 13.62 -2.88 -8.88
CA ALA A 42 14.03 -1.48 -8.78
C ALA A 42 12.95 -0.55 -9.38
N PRO A 43 12.68 0.63 -8.78
CA PRO A 43 11.65 1.57 -9.23
C PRO A 43 12.04 2.34 -10.50
N GLY A 44 13.22 2.06 -11.07
CA GLY A 44 13.78 2.84 -12.15
C GLY A 44 15.01 2.19 -12.77
N LYS A 45 15.66 2.92 -13.68
CA LYS A 45 16.83 2.45 -14.43
C LYS A 45 17.97 3.47 -14.34
N HIS A 46 19.19 2.97 -14.28
CA HIS A 46 20.39 3.81 -14.42
C HIS A 46 20.53 4.24 -15.88
N VAL A 47 20.78 5.53 -16.09
CA VAL A 47 20.96 6.12 -17.42
C VAL A 47 22.45 6.29 -17.66
N ILE A 48 22.95 5.61 -18.70
CA ILE A 48 24.38 5.58 -19.03
C ILE A 48 24.86 6.94 -19.57
N ARG A 49 24.01 7.60 -20.38
CA ARG A 49 24.33 8.88 -21.04
C ARG A 49 23.24 9.91 -20.73
N GLY A 50 23.64 11.03 -20.11
CA GLY A 50 22.73 12.10 -19.70
C GLY A 50 23.14 12.79 -18.40
N LYS A 51 22.46 13.91 -18.10
CA LYS A 51 22.63 14.67 -16.85
C LYS A 51 22.02 13.94 -15.65
N ALA A 52 20.83 13.36 -15.82
CA ALA A 52 20.22 12.50 -14.81
C ALA A 52 20.82 11.09 -14.88
N LYS A 53 21.44 10.61 -13.81
CA LYS A 53 22.09 9.28 -13.75
C LYS A 53 21.13 8.14 -13.39
N TYR A 54 19.97 8.47 -12.83
CA TYR A 54 18.90 7.51 -12.54
C TYR A 54 17.56 8.09 -12.97
N ARG A 55 16.78 7.31 -13.72
CA ARG A 55 15.43 7.66 -14.14
C ARG A 55 14.43 6.78 -13.41
N LEU A 56 13.52 7.42 -12.70
CA LEU A 56 12.41 6.78 -12.01
C LEU A 56 11.30 6.47 -13.03
N LEU A 57 10.69 5.29 -12.90
CA LEU A 57 9.61 4.82 -13.76
C LEU A 57 8.36 4.68 -12.91
N ASP A 58 7.42 5.62 -13.05
CA ASP A 58 6.24 5.72 -12.18
C ASP A 58 5.42 4.42 -12.17
N GLU A 59 5.39 3.70 -13.29
CA GLU A 59 4.76 2.37 -13.43
C GLU A 59 5.33 1.30 -12.49
N LYS A 60 6.59 1.44 -12.08
CA LYS A 60 7.29 0.49 -11.20
C LYS A 60 7.39 0.98 -9.76
N VAL A 61 6.94 2.20 -9.50
CA VAL A 61 6.89 2.72 -8.15
C VAL A 61 5.74 2.04 -7.41
N ARG A 62 6.02 1.63 -6.18
CA ARG A 62 4.98 1.03 -5.35
C ARG A 62 4.09 2.13 -4.80
N ILE A 63 2.79 1.89 -4.88
CA ILE A 63 1.74 2.76 -4.34
C ILE A 63 0.93 1.92 -3.36
N PHE A 64 0.76 2.42 -2.15
CA PHE A 64 -0.13 1.83 -1.15
C PHE A 64 -1.46 2.58 -1.22
N ILE A 65 -2.48 1.92 -1.75
CA ILE A 65 -3.80 2.52 -1.90
C ILE A 65 -4.56 2.32 -0.57
N ALA A 66 -4.95 3.44 0.03
CA ALA A 66 -5.82 3.45 1.21
C ALA A 66 -7.25 3.85 0.80
N PRO A 67 -8.28 3.36 1.51
CA PRO A 67 -9.63 3.89 1.39
C PRO A 67 -9.69 5.39 1.76
N PRO A 68 -10.74 6.13 1.33
CA PRO A 68 -10.98 7.49 1.78
C PRO A 68 -11.04 7.59 3.30
N ILE A 69 -10.51 8.68 3.87
CA ILE A 69 -10.35 8.82 5.31
C ILE A 69 -11.69 8.76 6.06
N GLU A 70 -12.73 9.36 5.48
CA GLU A 70 -14.10 9.37 6.02
C GLU A 70 -14.63 7.95 6.20
N ALA A 71 -14.37 7.06 5.24
CA ALA A 71 -14.79 5.66 5.30
C ALA A 71 -14.01 4.86 6.36
N ILE A 72 -12.76 5.23 6.62
CA ILE A 72 -11.95 4.62 7.67
C ILE A 72 -12.46 5.05 9.05
N GLU A 73 -12.77 6.34 9.21
CA GLU A 73 -13.26 6.91 10.48
C GLU A 73 -14.68 6.45 10.81
N SER A 74 -15.56 6.38 9.81
CA SER A 74 -16.93 5.87 9.98
C SER A 74 -17.00 4.35 10.16
N SER A 75 -15.89 3.64 9.93
CA SER A 75 -15.85 2.18 10.05
C SER A 75 -16.01 1.75 11.51
N PRO A 76 -16.93 0.81 11.80
CA PRO A 76 -17.04 0.22 13.13
C PRO A 76 -15.84 -0.70 13.46
N LEU A 77 -15.02 -1.05 12.46
CA LEU A 77 -13.91 -1.97 12.62
C LEU A 77 -12.72 -1.28 13.32
N LYS A 78 -12.22 -1.90 14.39
CA LYS A 78 -11.02 -1.47 15.13
C LYS A 78 -9.93 -2.54 15.06
N ALA A 79 -8.69 -2.13 15.34
CA ALA A 79 -7.54 -3.04 15.33
C ALA A 79 -7.62 -4.15 16.41
N TYR A 80 -8.39 -3.91 17.48
CA TYR A 80 -8.56 -4.84 18.59
C TYR A 80 -10.03 -5.14 18.81
N VAL A 81 -10.29 -6.29 19.42
CA VAL A 81 -11.62 -6.77 19.79
C VAL A 81 -11.72 -6.83 21.32
N GLU A 82 -12.91 -6.63 21.85
CA GLU A 82 -13.18 -6.78 23.28
C GLU A 82 -12.99 -8.23 23.74
N ARG A 83 -12.32 -8.44 24.88
CA ARG A 83 -11.95 -9.79 25.35
C ARG A 83 -13.15 -10.67 25.74
N GLY A 84 -14.26 -10.06 26.14
CA GLY A 84 -15.48 -10.77 26.54
C GLY A 84 -16.36 -11.21 25.38
N VAL A 85 -16.06 -10.78 24.15
CA VAL A 85 -16.83 -11.13 22.96
C VAL A 85 -16.30 -12.44 22.39
N HIS A 86 -17.08 -13.50 22.56
CA HIS A 86 -16.81 -14.80 21.95
C HIS A 86 -17.71 -15.00 20.73
N LEU A 87 -17.10 -15.40 19.60
CA LEU A 87 -17.86 -15.71 18.40
C LEU A 87 -18.69 -16.98 18.63
N THR A 88 -19.94 -16.96 18.19
CA THR A 88 -20.74 -18.18 18.14
C THR A 88 -20.21 -19.12 17.05
N LYS A 89 -20.44 -20.44 17.20
CA LYS A 89 -20.06 -21.44 16.17
C LYS A 89 -20.63 -21.11 14.77
N LYS A 90 -21.72 -20.34 14.69
CA LYS A 90 -22.30 -19.89 13.41
C LYS A 90 -21.49 -18.72 12.82
N GLU A 91 -21.09 -17.76 13.63
CA GLU A 91 -20.29 -16.60 13.21
C GLU A 91 -18.85 -16.99 12.84
N GLU A 92 -18.22 -17.88 13.60
CA GLU A 92 -16.90 -18.43 13.25
C GLU A 92 -16.94 -19.09 11.86
N ARG A 93 -17.99 -19.88 11.59
CA ARG A 93 -18.21 -20.51 10.28
C ARG A 93 -18.55 -19.51 9.17
N ALA A 94 -19.10 -18.36 9.51
CA ALA A 94 -19.38 -17.30 8.54
C ALA A 94 -18.09 -16.59 8.10
N ALA A 95 -17.17 -16.33 9.03
CA ALA A 95 -15.88 -15.69 8.74
C ALA A 95 -14.99 -16.56 7.83
N PHE A 96 -14.94 -17.87 8.08
CA PHE A 96 -14.13 -18.78 7.27
C PHE A 96 -14.84 -19.33 6.02
N GLY A 97 -16.15 -19.14 5.91
CA GLY A 97 -16.98 -19.72 4.86
C GLY A 97 -16.98 -21.26 4.91
N LYS A 98 -18.15 -21.90 5.00
CA LYS A 98 -18.23 -23.34 4.77
C LYS A 98 -18.00 -23.62 3.28
N PHE A 99 -16.76 -23.87 2.88
CA PHE A 99 -16.52 -24.60 1.64
C PHE A 99 -17.05 -26.01 1.85
N THR A 100 -18.15 -26.34 1.18
CA THR A 100 -18.82 -27.65 1.32
C THR A 100 -17.98 -28.80 0.77
N THR A 101 -16.90 -28.48 0.06
CA THR A 101 -16.00 -29.43 -0.61
C THR A 101 -14.59 -29.30 -0.04
N ASN A 102 -13.89 -30.44 0.08
CA ASN A 102 -12.51 -30.53 0.58
C ASN A 102 -11.45 -29.78 -0.27
N GLY A 103 -11.85 -29.09 -1.35
CA GLY A 103 -11.00 -28.33 -2.27
C GLY A 103 -11.10 -26.81 -2.16
N GLY A 104 -11.80 -26.26 -1.15
CA GLY A 104 -11.93 -24.80 -0.98
C GLY A 104 -12.91 -24.14 -1.96
N LEU A 105 -12.58 -22.96 -2.48
CA LEU A 105 -13.41 -22.19 -3.41
C LEU A 105 -13.42 -22.84 -4.80
N THR A 106 -14.38 -23.74 -5.06
CA THR A 106 -14.58 -24.31 -6.39
C THR A 106 -15.34 -23.34 -7.31
N PRO A 107 -15.12 -23.38 -8.64
CA PRO A 107 -15.86 -22.56 -9.59
C PRO A 107 -17.38 -22.75 -9.50
N GLU A 108 -17.84 -23.99 -9.29
CA GLU A 108 -19.25 -24.32 -9.12
C GLU A 108 -19.85 -23.70 -7.86
N HIS A 109 -19.12 -23.76 -6.74
CA HIS A 109 -19.55 -23.14 -5.49
C HIS A 109 -19.62 -21.62 -5.63
N PHE A 110 -18.61 -21.00 -6.25
CA PHE A 110 -18.61 -19.57 -6.54
C PHE A 110 -19.80 -19.17 -7.42
N LEU A 111 -20.06 -19.91 -8.51
CA LEU A 111 -21.19 -19.67 -9.40
C LEU A 111 -22.53 -19.78 -8.66
N LYS A 112 -22.69 -20.77 -7.79
CA LYS A 112 -23.90 -20.96 -6.97
C LYS A 112 -24.13 -19.81 -6.00
N VAL A 113 -23.09 -19.34 -5.30
CA VAL A 113 -23.15 -18.18 -4.40
C VAL A 113 -23.53 -16.92 -5.18
N MET A 114 -22.90 -16.69 -6.34
CA MET A 114 -23.19 -15.55 -7.20
C MET A 114 -24.63 -15.55 -7.73
N ARG A 115 -25.15 -16.71 -8.17
CA ARG A 115 -26.55 -16.85 -8.60
C ARG A 115 -27.53 -16.56 -7.48
N LYS A 116 -27.25 -17.04 -6.26
CA LYS A 116 -28.08 -16.76 -5.08
C LYS A 116 -28.10 -15.27 -4.74
N ALA A 117 -26.93 -14.62 -4.75
CA ALA A 117 -26.82 -13.18 -4.49
C ALA A 117 -27.53 -12.35 -5.57
N ALA A 118 -27.41 -12.73 -6.85
CA ALA A 118 -28.09 -12.08 -7.96
C ALA A 118 -29.63 -12.24 -7.86
N GLY A 119 -30.13 -13.43 -7.55
CA GLY A 119 -31.56 -13.67 -7.34
C GLY A 119 -32.13 -12.88 -6.15
N GLN A 120 -31.37 -12.74 -5.05
CA GLN A 120 -31.74 -11.90 -3.92
C GLN A 120 -31.84 -10.42 -4.28
N ARG A 121 -30.94 -9.91 -5.14
CA ARG A 121 -31.00 -8.53 -5.64
C ARG A 121 -32.24 -8.31 -6.52
N GLN A 122 -32.61 -9.28 -7.36
CA GLN A 122 -33.83 -9.20 -8.18
C GLN A 122 -35.11 -9.25 -7.32
N GLY A 123 -35.10 -10.01 -6.21
CA GLY A 123 -36.21 -10.04 -5.26
C GLY A 123 -36.34 -8.75 -4.43
N GLN A 124 -35.22 -8.11 -4.07
CA GLN A 124 -35.21 -6.84 -3.33
C GLN A 124 -35.53 -5.63 -4.21
N GLY A 125 -35.34 -5.70 -5.53
CA GLY A 125 -35.69 -4.64 -6.48
C GLY A 125 -37.18 -4.29 -6.57
N LYS A 126 -38.08 -5.07 -5.94
CA LYS A 126 -39.50 -4.70 -5.84
C LYS A 126 -39.82 -3.80 -4.65
N ASN A 127 -38.94 -3.71 -3.64
CA ASN A 127 -39.15 -2.85 -2.48
C ASN A 127 -37.90 -1.99 -2.25
N LYS A 128 -38.08 -0.67 -2.43
CA LYS A 128 -37.15 0.42 -2.10
C LYS A 128 -36.16 0.78 -3.22
N MET A 129 -36.60 1.71 -4.08
CA MET A 129 -35.72 2.67 -4.73
C MET A 129 -35.16 3.62 -3.65
N PRO A 130 -33.86 3.66 -3.35
CA PRO A 130 -33.26 4.89 -2.86
C PRO A 130 -33.04 5.80 -4.07
N SER A 131 -33.78 6.90 -4.12
CA SER A 131 -33.52 8.02 -5.03
C SER A 131 -32.16 8.63 -4.72
N ASN A 132 -31.09 8.09 -5.30
CA ASN A 132 -29.81 8.78 -5.41
C ASN A 132 -29.79 9.50 -6.76
N GLU A 133 -30.40 10.67 -6.81
CA GLU A 133 -30.02 11.69 -7.78
C GLU A 133 -28.59 12.13 -7.46
N LEU A 134 -27.61 11.47 -8.05
CA LEU A 134 -26.27 12.03 -8.18
C LEU A 134 -26.33 13.01 -9.34
N SER A 135 -26.53 14.30 -9.00
CA SER A 135 -26.42 15.41 -9.92
C SER A 135 -25.08 15.34 -10.65
N VAL A 136 -25.16 15.07 -11.96
CA VAL A 136 -24.07 15.20 -12.93
C VAL A 136 -23.83 16.70 -13.14
N ALA A 137 -23.19 17.33 -12.17
CA ALA A 137 -22.77 18.72 -12.25
C ALA A 137 -21.49 18.86 -11.43
N ASP A 138 -20.38 18.40 -11.99
CA ASP A 138 -19.01 18.91 -11.72
C ASP A 138 -18.00 18.25 -12.66
N ALA A 139 -18.40 18.07 -13.93
CA ALA A 139 -17.54 17.56 -14.99
C ALA A 139 -16.99 18.70 -15.88
N LEU A 140 -16.78 19.91 -15.35
CA LEU A 140 -16.10 21.01 -16.06
C LEU A 140 -15.47 22.01 -15.07
N ALA A 141 -14.39 21.60 -14.39
CA ALA A 141 -13.49 22.57 -13.75
C ALA A 141 -12.06 22.01 -13.75
N VAL A 142 -11.40 22.16 -14.89
CA VAL A 142 -9.94 22.18 -14.96
C VAL A 142 -9.53 23.63 -14.66
N PRO A 143 -8.99 23.98 -13.47
CA PRO A 143 -8.36 25.28 -13.29
C PRO A 143 -6.96 25.24 -13.94
N THR A 144 -6.89 25.56 -15.23
CA THR A 144 -5.66 26.02 -15.88
C THR A 144 -5.43 27.50 -15.52
N ALA A 145 -4.83 27.77 -14.36
CA ALA A 145 -4.13 29.03 -14.09
C ALA A 145 -3.29 28.88 -12.81
N VAL A 146 -1.99 28.66 -12.97
CA VAL A 146 -1.02 28.88 -11.89
C VAL A 146 -0.59 30.34 -12.01
N ASP A 147 -1.23 31.22 -11.24
CA ASP A 147 -0.79 32.60 -11.09
C ASP A 147 0.57 32.62 -10.37
N THR A 148 1.61 32.96 -11.12
CA THR A 148 2.95 33.20 -10.57
C THR A 148 2.99 34.62 -10.02
N SER A 149 2.81 34.77 -8.71
CA SER A 149 3.04 36.03 -8.01
C SER A 149 4.55 36.31 -7.89
N SER A 150 5.12 36.85 -8.98
CA SER A 150 6.49 37.38 -9.00
C SER A 150 6.56 38.71 -8.24
N GLY A 151 6.52 38.64 -6.91
CA GLY A 151 6.71 39.77 -5.99
C GLY A 151 8.17 40.24 -5.95
N LYS A 152 8.64 40.87 -7.02
CA LYS A 152 9.96 41.51 -7.08
C LYS A 152 9.91 42.85 -6.35
N LYS A 153 10.21 42.87 -5.04
CA LYS A 153 10.41 44.11 -4.26
C LYS A 153 11.54 44.93 -4.88
N ARG A 154 11.21 46.09 -5.46
CA ARG A 154 12.19 47.13 -5.84
C ARG A 154 12.89 47.62 -4.59
N ARG A 155 14.20 47.39 -4.48
CA ARG A 155 15.07 48.11 -3.54
C ARG A 155 15.21 49.54 -4.05
N GLN A 156 14.69 50.52 -3.31
CA GLN A 156 15.09 51.91 -3.49
C GLN A 156 16.50 52.06 -2.91
N LEU A 157 17.45 52.45 -3.75
CA LEU A 157 18.78 52.88 -3.33
C LEU A 157 18.68 54.38 -3.03
N SER A 158 18.73 54.76 -1.76
CA SER A 158 18.99 56.13 -1.35
C SER A 158 20.50 56.36 -1.40
N VAL A 159 20.92 57.25 -2.29
CA VAL A 159 22.27 57.79 -2.36
C VAL A 159 22.44 58.84 -1.25
N LEU A 160 23.46 58.68 -0.43
CA LEU A 160 24.19 59.75 0.25
C LEU A 160 25.66 59.61 -0.18
#